data_AF-A0A520ETL7-F1
#
_entry.id   AF-A0A520ETL7-F1
#
_cell.length_a   1.000
_cell.length_b   1.000
_cell.length_c   1.000
_cell.angle_alpha   90.00
_cell.angle_beta   90.00
_cell.angle_gamma   90.00
#
_symmetry.space_group_name_H-M   'P 1'
#
loop_
_entity.id
_entity.type
_entity.pdbx_description
1 polymer ?
#
loop_
_entity_poly.entity_id
_entity_poly.type
_entity_poly.pdbx_seq_one_letter_code
_entity_poly.pdbx_strand_id
1 'polypeptide(L)'
;MKITDVQRRQRLVAQHLSDAPSAESVVSSLLALHATDPATVYLSVLARARSLGLSDVRDAMYERRSLVRLMAMRRTMFVVAHDDVPMIHAAASLGVARTMRTRLIKQVST
;
A
#
# COMPACT_ATOMS: atom_id res chain seq x y z
N MET A 1 -4.71 -1.06 -24.49
CA MET A 1 -6.02 -1.69 -24.17
C MET A 1 -6.99 -0.60 -23.71
N LYS A 2 -8.16 -0.43 -24.35
CA LYS A 2 -9.19 0.51 -23.88
C LYS A 2 -10.04 -0.17 -22.78
N ILE A 3 -10.24 0.50 -21.65
CA ILE A 3 -11.12 0.04 -20.56
C ILE A 3 -12.53 0.57 -20.85
N THR A 4 -13.51 -0.33 -20.95
CA THR A 4 -14.93 0.06 -21.14
C THR A 4 -15.53 0.60 -19.85
N ASP A 5 -16.66 1.32 -19.94
CA ASP A 5 -17.35 1.83 -18.75
C ASP A 5 -17.84 0.71 -17.82
N VAL A 6 -18.24 -0.43 -18.40
CA VAL A 6 -18.60 -1.63 -17.64
C VAL A 6 -17.39 -2.16 -16.86
N GLN A 7 -16.24 -2.31 -17.51
CA GLN A 7 -15.01 -2.75 -16.85
C GLN A 7 -14.56 -1.76 -15.77
N ARG A 8 -14.72 -0.45 -16.00
CA ARG A 8 -14.41 0.57 -14.99
C ARG A 8 -15.31 0.42 -13.76
N ARG A 9 -16.63 0.30 -13.95
CA ARG A 9 -17.58 0.09 -12.85
C ARG A 9 -17.28 -1.18 -12.07
N GLN A 10 -17.01 -2.29 -12.75
CA GLN A 10 -16.64 -3.55 -12.10
C GLN A 10 -15.40 -3.41 -11.23
N ARG A 11 -14.35 -2.76 -11.74
CA ARG A 11 -13.12 -2.51 -10.96
C ARG A 11 -13.37 -1.59 -9.77
N LEU A 12 -14.15 -0.53 -9.95
CA LEU A 12 -14.51 0.38 -8.87
C LEU A 12 -15.27 -0.34 -7.75
N VAL A 13 -16.27 -1.16 -8.09
CA VAL A 13 -17.03 -1.94 -7.11
C VAL A 13 -16.13 -2.94 -6.38
N ALA A 14 -15.26 -3.65 -7.11
CA ALA A 14 -14.31 -4.59 -6.52
C ALA A 14 -13.35 -3.90 -5.53
N GLN A 15 -12.85 -2.71 -5.87
CA GLN A 15 -11.93 -1.94 -5.01
C GLN A 15 -12.62 -1.15 -3.90
N HIS A 16 -13.94 -0.94 -4.01
CA HIS A 16 -14.70 -0.27 -2.96
C HIS A 16 -14.88 -1.14 -1.72
N LEU A 17 -14.77 -2.47 -1.84
CA LEU A 17 -14.85 -3.46 -0.75
C LEU A 17 -15.88 -3.08 0.31
N SER A 18 -17.11 -3.60 0.19
CA SER A 18 -18.17 -3.16 1.10
C SER A 18 -18.00 -3.65 2.54
N ASP A 19 -17.28 -4.74 2.79
CA ASP A 19 -17.13 -5.29 4.14
C ASP A 19 -15.99 -6.33 4.24
N ALA A 20 -14.75 -5.87 4.15
CA ALA A 20 -13.60 -6.74 4.34
C ALA A 20 -13.49 -7.18 5.82
N PRO A 21 -13.14 -8.44 6.10
CA PRO A 21 -13.12 -8.98 7.47
C PRO A 21 -11.90 -8.53 8.29
N SER A 22 -10.87 -7.97 7.66
CA SER A 22 -9.63 -7.56 8.32
C SER A 22 -8.88 -6.48 7.54
N ALA A 23 -7.95 -5.80 8.22
CA ALA A 23 -7.06 -4.84 7.58
C ALA A 23 -6.20 -5.50 6.49
N GLU A 24 -5.75 -6.73 6.72
CA GLU A 24 -5.01 -7.55 5.75
C GLU A 24 -5.84 -7.82 4.50
N SER A 25 -7.12 -8.15 4.66
CA SER A 25 -8.00 -8.42 3.53
C SER A 25 -8.17 -7.17 2.67
N VAL A 26 -8.23 -5.97 3.27
CA VAL A 26 -8.25 -4.71 2.53
C VAL A 26 -6.96 -4.52 1.74
N VAL A 27 -5.80 -4.68 2.38
CA VAL A 27 -4.49 -4.51 1.73
C VAL A 27 -4.31 -5.52 0.61
N SER A 28 -4.59 -6.80 0.85
CA SER A 28 -4.46 -7.88 -0.14
C SER A 28 -5.35 -7.64 -1.36
N SER A 29 -6.57 -7.13 -1.15
CA SER A 29 -7.50 -6.80 -2.23
C SER A 29 -7.07 -5.59 -3.07
N LEU A 30 -6.27 -4.69 -2.51
CA LEU A 30 -5.78 -3.46 -3.17
C LEU A 30 -4.30 -3.51 -3.53
N LEU A 31 -3.60 -4.60 -3.20
CA LEU A 31 -2.15 -4.79 -3.19
C LEU A 31 -1.38 -3.91 -2.19
N ALA A 32 -1.70 -2.61 -2.11
CA ALA A 32 -1.00 -1.65 -1.27
C ALA A 32 -1.86 -0.45 -0.91
N LEU A 33 -1.65 0.14 0.28
CA LEU A 33 -2.25 1.39 0.70
C LEU A 33 -1.22 2.51 0.69
N HIS A 34 -1.55 3.67 0.14
CA HIS A 34 -0.66 4.83 0.22
C HIS A 34 -0.55 5.33 1.66
N ALA A 35 0.67 5.56 2.13
CA ALA A 35 0.98 5.77 3.54
C ALA A 35 1.96 6.94 3.77
N THR A 36 2.08 7.86 2.81
CA THR A 36 2.84 9.12 3.02
C THR A 36 2.22 9.93 4.16
N ASP A 37 0.90 10.01 4.20
CA ASP A 37 0.18 10.46 5.39
C ASP A 37 -0.18 9.22 6.22
N PRO A 38 0.21 9.14 7.50
CA PRO A 38 -0.10 7.99 8.33
C PRO A 38 -1.61 7.81 8.57
N ALA A 39 -2.39 8.89 8.61
CA ALA A 39 -3.84 8.82 8.84
C ALA A 39 -4.58 8.16 7.67
N THR A 40 -4.07 8.31 6.43
CA THR A 40 -4.76 7.75 5.25
C THR A 40 -4.79 6.23 5.21
N VAL A 41 -3.87 5.56 5.92
CA VAL A 41 -3.90 4.09 6.06
C VAL A 41 -5.14 3.66 6.84
N TYR A 42 -5.37 4.26 8.01
CA TYR A 42 -6.53 4.00 8.85
C TYR A 42 -7.83 4.32 8.11
N LEU A 43 -7.92 5.52 7.52
CA LEU A 43 -9.11 5.92 6.77
C LEU A 43 -9.41 4.97 5.60
N SER A 44 -8.37 4.50 4.90
CA SER A 44 -8.53 3.58 3.77
C SER A 44 -9.05 2.20 4.20
N VAL A 45 -8.61 1.69 5.35
CA VAL A 45 -9.09 0.42 5.91
C VAL A 45 -10.51 0.57 6.44
N LEU A 46 -10.78 1.58 7.27
CA LEU A 46 -12.09 1.78 7.90
C LEU A 46 -13.20 2.10 6.88
N ALA A 47 -12.86 2.69 5.74
CA ALA A 47 -13.81 2.88 4.63
C ALA A 47 -14.27 1.56 3.99
N ARG A 48 -13.55 0.45 4.21
CA ARG A 48 -13.71 -0.84 3.51
C ARG A 48 -13.99 -2.02 4.43
N ALA A 49 -13.87 -1.83 5.74
CA ALA A 49 -14.03 -2.86 6.76
C ALA A 49 -14.80 -2.26 7.94
N ARG A 50 -16.14 -2.31 7.89
CA ARG A 50 -17.01 -1.51 8.77
C ARG A 50 -17.00 -1.96 10.23
N SER A 51 -16.62 -3.22 10.48
CA SER A 51 -16.52 -3.79 11.81
C SER A 51 -15.21 -3.46 12.54
N LEU A 52 -14.21 -2.91 11.84
CA LEU A 52 -12.90 -2.62 12.42
C LEU A 52 -12.84 -1.23 13.07
N GLY A 53 -11.94 -1.09 14.03
CA GLY A 53 -11.53 0.17 14.65
C GLY A 53 -10.06 0.49 14.43
N LEU A 54 -9.61 1.61 15.01
CA LEU A 54 -8.22 2.06 14.92
C LEU A 54 -7.24 1.05 15.54
N SER A 55 -7.63 0.35 16.59
CA SER A 55 -6.82 -0.69 17.24
C SER A 55 -6.50 -1.84 16.28
N ASP A 56 -7.47 -2.31 15.51
CA ASP A 56 -7.26 -3.45 14.61
C ASP A 56 -6.19 -3.16 13.55
N VAL A 57 -6.21 -1.93 13.01
CA VAL A 57 -5.22 -1.46 12.03
C VAL A 57 -3.84 -1.30 12.69
N ARG A 58 -3.80 -0.71 13.88
CA ARG A 58 -2.55 -0.52 14.64
C ARG A 58 -1.93 -1.87 14.99
N ASP A 59 -2.74 -2.81 15.46
CA ASP A 59 -2.29 -4.13 15.88
C ASP A 59 -1.75 -4.93 14.68
N ALA A 60 -2.37 -4.82 13.50
CA ALA A 60 -1.86 -5.39 12.25
C ALA A 60 -0.48 -4.80 11.86
N MET A 61 -0.31 -3.48 12.01
CA MET A 61 0.90 -2.78 11.57
C MET A 61 2.08 -2.88 12.55
N TYR A 62 1.81 -2.81 13.85
CA TYR A 62 2.84 -2.58 14.86
C TYR A 62 3.04 -3.76 15.79
N GLU A 63 1.97 -4.48 16.14
CA GLU A 63 2.06 -5.65 17.02
C GLU A 63 2.35 -6.91 16.20
N ARG A 64 1.39 -7.34 15.37
CA ARG A 64 1.49 -8.55 14.54
C ARG A 64 2.45 -8.38 13.36
N ARG A 65 2.65 -7.13 12.90
CA ARG A 65 3.49 -6.78 11.73
C ARG A 65 3.15 -7.58 10.47
N SER A 66 1.88 -7.99 10.34
CA SER A 66 1.33 -8.59 9.14
C SER A 66 1.26 -7.58 7.99
N LEU A 67 1.15 -6.30 8.34
CA LEU A 67 1.20 -5.17 7.42
C LEU A 67 2.44 -4.32 7.72
N VAL A 68 3.25 -4.03 6.70
CA VAL A 68 4.52 -3.32 6.88
C VAL A 68 4.63 -2.12 5.96
N ARG A 69 5.44 -1.14 6.38
CA ARG A 69 5.72 0.06 5.57
C ARG A 69 6.89 -0.19 4.62
N LEU A 70 6.70 0.17 3.36
CA LEU A 70 7.69 0.03 2.31
C LEU A 70 7.70 1.27 1.39
N MET A 71 8.89 1.83 1.16
CA MET A 71 9.11 2.82 0.10
C MET A 71 9.12 2.12 -1.25
N ALA A 72 8.15 2.44 -2.11
CA ALA A 72 7.96 1.73 -3.38
C ALA A 72 7.63 2.69 -4.53
N MET A 73 6.51 2.48 -5.21
CA MET A 73 6.10 3.17 -6.44
C MET A 73 6.23 4.69 -6.31
N ARG A 74 6.79 5.34 -7.34
CA ARG A 74 6.91 6.80 -7.42
C ARG A 74 7.63 7.44 -6.21
N ARG A 75 8.46 6.66 -5.48
CA ARG A 75 9.19 7.12 -4.29
C ARG A 75 8.25 7.64 -3.19
N THR A 76 7.14 6.93 -2.96
CA THR A 76 6.25 7.21 -1.83
C THR A 76 6.16 6.01 -0.89
N MET A 77 5.65 6.26 0.32
CA MET A 77 5.47 5.24 1.35
C MET A 77 4.17 4.49 1.13
N PHE A 78 4.20 3.17 1.28
CA PHE A 78 3.03 2.30 1.22
C PHE A 78 2.97 1.38 2.44
N VAL A 79 1.77 0.96 2.80
CA VAL A 79 1.53 -0.21 3.65
C VAL A 79 1.15 -1.39 2.77
N VAL A 80 1.84 -2.51 2.93
CA VAL A 80 1.70 -3.73 2.14
C VAL A 80 1.62 -4.94 3.05
N ALA A 81 1.12 -6.07 2.57
CA ALA A 81 1.24 -7.34 3.29
C ALA A 81 2.73 -7.72 3.38
N HIS A 82 3.14 -8.25 4.54
CA HIS A 82 4.53 -8.66 4.78
C HIS A 82 5.07 -9.59 3.68
N ASP A 83 4.27 -10.58 3.28
CA ASP A 83 4.70 -11.62 2.33
C ASP A 83 4.81 -11.11 0.89
N ASP A 84 4.21 -9.96 0.56
CA ASP A 84 4.32 -9.32 -0.75
C ASP A 84 5.58 -8.45 -0.88
N VAL A 85 6.31 -8.20 0.22
CA VAL A 85 7.49 -7.34 0.23
C VAL A 85 8.54 -7.76 -0.78
N PRO A 86 8.94 -9.06 -0.92
CA PRO A 86 9.97 -9.44 -1.90
C PRO A 86 9.58 -9.07 -3.33
N MET A 87 8.33 -9.32 -3.72
CA MET A 87 7.82 -9.02 -5.05
C MET A 87 7.77 -7.51 -5.30
N ILE A 88 7.19 -6.74 -4.37
CA ILE A 88 7.07 -5.28 -4.49
C ILE A 88 8.46 -4.62 -4.46
N HIS A 89 9.36 -5.13 -3.63
CA HIS A 89 10.73 -4.65 -3.56
C HIS A 89 11.46 -4.81 -4.90
N ALA A 90 11.40 -6.01 -5.48
CA ALA A 90 12.02 -6.30 -6.76
C ALA A 90 11.40 -5.46 -7.90
N ALA A 91 10.07 -5.40 -7.97
CA ALA A 91 9.36 -4.77 -9.09
C ALA A 91 9.37 -3.24 -9.03
N ALA A 92 9.26 -2.63 -7.85
CA ALA A 92 9.02 -1.19 -7.71
C ALA A 92 10.12 -0.46 -6.92
N SER A 93 10.77 -1.11 -5.96
CA SER A 93 11.65 -0.41 -5.01
C SER A 93 13.10 -0.34 -5.49
N LEU A 94 13.65 -1.42 -6.06
CA LEU A 94 15.04 -1.46 -6.54
C LEU A 94 15.34 -0.42 -7.63
N GLY A 95 14.39 -0.18 -8.54
CA GLY A 95 14.52 0.87 -9.55
C GLY A 95 14.66 2.25 -8.92
N VAL A 96 13.76 2.58 -7.98
CA VAL A 96 13.78 3.84 -7.24
C VAL A 96 15.07 3.99 -6.45
N ALA A 97 15.50 2.95 -5.72
CA ALA A 97 16.71 2.96 -4.92
C ALA A 97 17.96 3.26 -5.76
N ARG A 98 18.10 2.64 -6.94
CA ARG A 98 19.20 2.92 -7.88
C ARG A 98 19.22 4.38 -8.30
N THR A 99 18.08 4.93 -8.74
CA THR A 99 17.98 6.33 -9.14
C THR A 99 18.30 7.29 -7.98
N MET A 100 17.80 7.00 -6.77
CA MET A 100 18.07 7.83 -5.60
C MET A 100 19.54 7.80 -5.19
N ARG A 101 20.19 6.62 -5.25
CA ARG A 101 21.61 6.48 -4.96
C ARG A 101 22.47 7.32 -5.91
N THR A 102 22.24 7.24 -7.22
CA THR A 102 22.98 8.05 -8.20
C THR A 102 22.84 9.55 -7.95
N ARG A 103 21.63 10.01 -7.61
CA ARG A 103 21.37 11.42 -7.28
C ARG A 103 22.10 11.84 -6.01
N LEU A 104 22.02 11.03 -4.96
CA LEU A 104 22.67 11.31 -3.68
C LEU A 104 24.18 11.49 -3.85
N ILE A 105 24.85 10.57 -4.56
CA ILE A 105 26.29 10.67 -4.83
C ILE A 105 26.64 12.00 -5.50
N LYS A 106 25.90 12.39 -6.54
CA LYS A 106 26.13 13.67 -7.22
C LYS A 106 26.01 14.88 -6.27
N GLN A 107 25.03 14.85 -5.36
CA GLN A 107 24.77 15.94 -4.43
C GLN A 107 25.83 16.09 -3.34
N VAL A 108 26.43 14.99 -2.90
CA VAL A 108 27.43 15.00 -1.81
C VAL A 108 28.88 15.09 -2.30
N SER A 109 29.12 14.87 -3.60
CA SER A 109 30.44 15.03 -4.24
C SER A 109 30.65 16.41 -4.86
N THR A 110 29.69 17.33 -4.70
CA THR A 110 29.83 18.75 -5.03
C THR A 110 30.14 19.52 -3.76
#